data_AF-A0A8T6UWR8-F1
#
_entry.id   AF-A0A8T6UWR8-F1
#
_cell.length_a   1.000
_cell.length_b   1.000
_cell.length_c   1.000
_cell.angle_alpha   90.00
_cell.angle_beta   90.00
_cell.angle_gamma   90.00
#
_symmetry.space_group_name_H-M   'P 1'
#
loop_
_entity.id
_entity.type
_entity.pdbx_description
1 polymer ?
#
loop_
_entity_poly.entity_id
_entity_poly.type
_entity_poly.pdbx_seq_one_letter_code
_entity_poly.pdbx_strand_id
1 'polypeptide(L)'
;MGRQDRFEGVLLKKNKTEFPALISASPQMKDDMFEGVLIVITDISDRKKEHFAREELMKYKIKRGTSYLIEEKKMERAKDVITELYK
;
A
#
# COMPACT_ATOMS: atom_id res chain seq x y z
N MET A 1 21.73 -14.84 -8.65
CA MET A 1 21.27 -13.68 -7.85
C MET A 1 19.82 -13.90 -7.44
N GLY A 2 19.54 -14.02 -6.15
CA GLY A 2 18.19 -14.29 -5.64
C GLY A 2 17.24 -13.11 -5.87
N ARG A 3 16.06 -13.38 -6.42
CA ARG A 3 15.00 -12.38 -6.57
C ARG A 3 14.43 -12.05 -5.17
N GLN A 4 14.38 -10.78 -4.82
CA GLN A 4 13.69 -10.31 -3.63
C GLN A 4 12.22 -10.09 -3.97
N ASP A 5 11.32 -10.77 -3.26
CA ASP A 5 9.89 -10.51 -3.37
C ASP A 5 9.42 -9.76 -2.12
N ARG A 6 8.55 -8.77 -2.35
CA ARG A 6 7.96 -7.92 -1.32
C ARG A 6 6.45 -7.88 -1.48
N PHE A 7 5.73 -8.09 -0.40
CA PHE A 7 4.27 -8.04 -0.38
C PHE A 7 3.75 -7.44 0.92
N GLU A 8 2.53 -6.90 0.88
CA GLU A 8 1.80 -6.43 2.05
C GLU A 8 0.73 -7.44 2.43
N GLY A 9 0.52 -7.63 3.72
CA GLY A 9 -0.51 -8.50 4.26
C GLY A 9 -0.96 -8.06 5.64
N VAL A 10 -1.93 -8.79 6.20
CA VAL A 10 -2.34 -8.66 7.60
C VAL A 10 -1.79 -9.86 8.36
N LEU A 11 -1.04 -9.60 9.42
CA LEU A 11 -0.46 -10.64 10.29
C LEU A 11 -1.08 -10.59 11.68
N LEU A 12 -1.01 -11.72 12.38
CA LEU A 12 -1.53 -11.88 13.73
C LEU A 12 -0.39 -11.78 14.76
N LYS A 13 -0.50 -10.86 15.72
CA LYS A 13 0.37 -10.84 16.90
C LYS A 13 0.02 -12.01 17.83
N LYS A 14 0.94 -12.39 18.73
CA LYS A 14 0.72 -13.50 19.69
C LYS A 14 -0.53 -13.31 20.55
N ASN A 15 -0.86 -12.07 20.89
CA ASN A 15 -2.07 -11.68 21.62
C ASN A 15 -3.36 -11.68 20.75
N LYS A 16 -3.32 -12.24 19.53
CA LYS A 16 -4.42 -12.31 18.56
C LYS A 16 -4.87 -10.96 17.99
N THR A 17 -4.11 -9.88 18.16
CA THR A 17 -4.42 -8.62 17.46
C THR A 17 -3.80 -8.63 16.07
N GLU A 18 -4.55 -8.15 15.07
CA GLU A 18 -4.07 -8.00 13.71
C GLU A 18 -3.21 -6.74 13.53
N PHE A 19 -2.26 -6.80 12.61
CA PHE A 19 -1.53 -5.62 12.15
C PHE A 19 -1.16 -5.74 10.67
N PRO A 20 -1.24 -4.65 9.90
CA PRO A 20 -0.72 -4.63 8.54
C PRO A 20 0.80 -4.73 8.59
N ALA A 21 1.36 -5.65 7.82
CA ALA A 21 2.78 -5.90 7.73
C ALA A 21 3.27 -5.81 6.28
N LEU A 22 4.48 -5.28 6.14
CA LEU A 22 5.24 -5.32 4.91
C LEU A 22 6.31 -6.39 5.07
N ILE A 23 6.25 -7.39 4.20
CA ILE A 23 7.09 -8.59 4.29
C ILE A 23 8.01 -8.58 3.08
N SER A 24 9.31 -8.73 3.32
CA SER A 24 10.28 -9.00 2.27
C SER A 24 11.02 -10.28 2.56
N ALA A 25 11.17 -11.13 1.56
CA ALA A 25 11.90 -12.37 1.65
C ALA A 25 13.04 -12.39 0.63
N SER A 26 14.21 -12.89 1.03
CA SER A 26 15.35 -13.10 0.15
C SER A 26 15.97 -14.48 0.40
N PRO A 27 16.06 -15.34 -0.63
CA PRO A 27 16.73 -16.63 -0.47
C PRO A 27 18.22 -16.41 -0.24
N GLN A 28 18.77 -17.16 0.72
CA GLN A 28 20.20 -17.19 1.00
C GLN A 28 20.79 -18.40 0.27
N MET A 29 21.80 -18.12 -0.55
CA MET A 29 22.46 -19.11 -1.40
C MET A 29 23.94 -19.18 -1.01
N LYS A 30 24.47 -20.39 -0.85
CA LYS A 30 25.89 -20.66 -0.59
C LYS A 30 26.35 -21.79 -1.50
N ASP A 31 27.40 -21.56 -2.27
CA ASP A 31 27.92 -22.51 -3.26
C ASP A 31 26.81 -23.04 -4.19
N ASP A 32 25.94 -22.13 -4.67
CA ASP A 32 24.72 -22.39 -5.46
C ASP A 32 23.68 -23.31 -4.79
N MET A 33 23.86 -23.65 -3.52
CA MET A 33 22.87 -24.38 -2.72
C MET A 33 22.02 -23.42 -1.89
N PHE A 34 20.73 -23.72 -1.79
CA PHE A 34 19.80 -23.02 -0.92
C PHE A 34 20.12 -23.33 0.56
N GLU A 35 20.42 -22.29 1.35
CA GLU A 35 20.76 -22.41 2.78
C GLU A 35 19.62 -21.90 3.69
N GLY A 36 18.73 -21.05 3.16
CA GLY A 36 17.58 -20.57 3.91
C GLY A 36 16.94 -19.31 3.32
N VAL A 37 16.09 -18.66 4.10
CA VAL A 37 15.42 -17.41 3.71
C VAL A 37 15.63 -16.37 4.80
N LEU A 38 16.10 -15.18 4.41
CA LEU A 38 16.03 -14.00 5.25
C LEU A 38 14.70 -13.30 5.02
N ILE A 39 13.86 -13.26 6.07
CA ILE A 39 12.57 -12.58 6.07
C ILE A 39 12.67 -11.34 6.97
N VAL A 40 12.27 -10.20 6.44
CA VAL A 40 12.06 -8.97 7.22
C VAL A 40 10.57 -8.66 7.25
N ILE A 41 10.02 -8.49 8.44
CA ILE A 41 8.63 -8.13 8.68
C ILE A 41 8.61 -6.76 9.34
N THR A 42 7.97 -5.79 8.70
CA THR A 42 7.81 -4.43 9.22
C THR A 42 6.35 -4.17 9.52
N ASP A 43 6.01 -3.81 10.76
CA ASP A 43 4.68 -3.29 11.10
C ASP A 43 4.50 -1.92 10.40
N ILE A 44 3.49 -1.80 9.55
CA ILE A 44 3.21 -0.58 8.78
C ILE A 44 1.92 0.10 9.24
N SER A 45 1.47 -0.19 10.47
CA SER A 45 0.26 0.40 11.04
C SER A 45 0.29 1.92 11.02
N ASP A 46 1.40 2.52 11.47
CA ASP A 46 1.48 3.97 11.59
C ASP A 46 1.54 4.65 10.22
N ARG A 47 2.29 4.07 9.27
CA ARG A 47 2.29 4.51 7.87
C ARG A 47 0.88 4.48 7.25
N LYS A 48 0.08 3.46 7.56
CA LYS A 48 -1.31 3.38 7.08
C LYS A 48 -2.22 4.41 7.76
N LYS A 49 -2.09 4.63 9.07
CA LYS A 49 -2.85 5.67 9.79
C LYS A 49 -2.58 7.06 9.21
N GLU A 50 -1.32 7.39 8.94
CA GLU A 50 -0.95 8.67 8.33
C GLU A 50 -1.54 8.83 6.93
N HIS A 51 -1.52 7.78 6.12
CA HIS A 51 -2.16 7.80 4.79
C HIS A 51 -3.66 8.05 4.89
N PHE A 52 -4.37 7.31 5.74
CA PHE A 52 -5.82 7.48 5.91
C PHE A 52 -6.18 8.86 6.48
N ALA A 53 -5.45 9.35 7.48
CA ALA A 53 -5.66 10.68 8.04
C ALA A 53 -5.46 11.78 6.98
N ARG A 54 -4.45 11.62 6.11
CA ARG A 54 -4.21 12.52 4.99
C ARG A 54 -5.34 12.46 3.97
N GLU A 55 -5.83 11.27 3.62
CA GLU A 55 -6.97 11.09 2.71
C GLU A 55 -8.27 11.70 3.25
N GLU A 56 -8.58 11.51 4.53
CA GLU A 56 -9.74 12.11 5.17
C GLU A 56 -9.66 13.64 5.18
N LEU A 57 -8.49 14.19 5.52
CA LEU A 57 -8.25 15.63 5.48
C LEU A 57 -8.43 16.18 4.05
N MET A 58 -7.98 15.45 3.04
CA MET A 58 -8.22 15.81 1.63
C MET A 58 -9.71 15.81 1.29
N LYS A 59 -10.45 14.75 1.62
CA LYS A 59 -11.91 14.65 1.39
C LYS A 59 -12.65 15.81 2.06
N TYR A 60 -12.28 16.14 3.29
CA TYR A 60 -12.85 17.25 4.04
C TYR A 60 -12.58 18.61 3.36
N LYS A 61 -11.35 18.87 2.92
CA LYS A 61 -10.97 20.10 2.20
C LYS A 61 -11.70 20.25 0.86
N ILE A 62 -11.85 19.16 0.11
CA ILE A 62 -12.64 19.11 -1.13
C ILE A 62 -14.10 19.46 -0.84
N LYS A 63 -14.73 18.86 0.18
CA LYS A 63 -16.12 19.15 0.57
C LYS A 63 -16.32 20.62 0.96
N ARG A 64 -15.30 21.27 1.53
CA ARG A 64 -15.34 22.70 1.91
C ARG A 64 -14.80 23.66 0.84
N GLY A 65 -14.50 23.18 -0.37
CA GLY A 65 -14.13 24.04 -1.50
C GLY A 65 -12.70 24.60 -1.47
N THR A 66 -11.81 24.07 -0.64
CA THR A 66 -10.39 24.45 -0.62
C THR A 66 -9.57 23.38 -1.36
N SER A 67 -9.29 23.59 -2.65
CA SER A 67 -8.58 22.63 -3.50
C SER A 67 -7.06 22.64 -3.28
N TYR A 68 -6.48 21.46 -3.09
CA TYR A 68 -5.08 21.16 -3.40
C TYR A 68 -5.06 19.94 -4.31
N LEU A 69 -4.77 20.16 -5.58
CA LEU A 69 -4.51 19.12 -6.57
C LEU A 69 -3.14 18.53 -6.28
N ILE A 70 -3.05 17.21 -6.05
CA ILE A 70 -1.79 16.50 -6.27
C ILE A 70 -2.08 15.42 -7.29
N GLU A 71 -1.64 15.71 -8.51
CA GLU A 71 -1.52 14.79 -9.62
C GLU A 71 -0.70 13.56 -9.17
N GLU A 72 -1.27 12.36 -9.30
CA GLU A 72 -0.98 11.49 -10.45
C GLU A 72 -1.51 10.06 -10.22
N LYS A 73 -2.15 9.53 -11.27
CA LYS A 73 -2.32 8.11 -11.62
C LYS A 73 -3.30 7.25 -10.81
N LYS A 74 -4.59 7.51 -11.01
CA LYS A 74 -5.56 6.56 -11.63
C LYS A 74 -6.95 7.20 -11.63
N MET A 75 -7.21 8.09 -12.59
CA MET A 75 -8.58 8.48 -12.93
C MET A 75 -8.69 8.82 -14.41
N GLU A 76 -8.15 7.95 -15.25
CA GLU A 76 -8.74 7.77 -16.58
C GLU A 76 -10.14 7.17 -16.37
N ARG A 77 -11.16 7.79 -16.96
CA ARG A 77 -12.57 7.33 -17.08
C ARG A 77 -13.59 7.65 -15.99
N ALA A 78 -13.45 8.70 -15.19
CA ALA A 78 -14.59 9.18 -14.37
C ALA A 78 -15.49 10.22 -15.06
N LYS A 79 -14.99 10.95 -16.08
CA LYS A 79 -15.78 12.00 -16.75
C LYS A 79 -16.34 11.60 -18.12
N ASP A 80 -15.71 10.66 -18.81
CA ASP A 80 -16.18 10.20 -20.13
C ASP A 80 -17.38 9.23 -20.02
N VAL A 81 -17.50 8.48 -18.93
CA VAL A 81 -18.58 7.48 -18.76
C VAL A 81 -19.96 8.09 -18.53
N ILE A 82 -20.06 9.31 -18.00
CA ILE A 82 -21.35 9.91 -17.64
C ILE A 82 -21.79 10.99 -18.65
N THR A 83 -20.90 11.49 -19.50
CA THR A 83 -21.22 12.59 -20.43
C THR A 83 -21.51 12.14 -21.87
N GLU A 84 -21.14 10.91 -22.27
CA GLU A 84 -21.48 10.35 -23.60
C GLU A 84 -22.81 9.56 -23.65
N LEU A 85 -23.52 9.39 -22.52
CA LEU A 85 -24.84 8.70 -22.50
C LEU A 85 -26.04 9.65 -22.68
N TYR A 86 -25.81 10.97 -22.78
CA TYR A 86 -26.87 11.96 -22.95
C TYR A 86 -26.52 13.05 -23.99
N LYS A 87 -25.72 12.70 -24.99
CA LYS A 87 -25.55 13.49 -26.22
C LYS A 87 -25.67 12.60 -27.45
#